data_AF-A0A1E3FPW2-F1
#
_entry.id   AF-A0A1E3FPW2-F1
#
_cell.length_a   1.000
_cell.length_b   1.000
_cell.length_c   1.000
_cell.angle_alpha   90.00
_cell.angle_beta   90.00
_cell.angle_gamma   90.00
#
_symmetry.space_group_name_H-M   'P 1'
#
loop_
_entity.id
_entity.type
_entity.pdbx_description
1 polymer ?
#
loop_
_entity_poly.entity_id
_entity_poly.type
_entity_poly.pdbx_seq_one_letter_code
_entity_poly.pdbx_strand_id
1 'polypeptide(L)'
;MNHLKPMTIALLAGCGISAGAVHAAGSMDAPPCSAAHAADQGGIAAMPGTSVRSFSTAGCSGAVLQGERATATVNGDRVELRDGTVYVNGHSYGAVTPAQTVEYEAAHDRRTLKVDGVVRTPVR
;
A
#
# COMPACT_ATOMS: atom_id res chain seq x y z
N MET A 1 71.42 -7.80 8.82
CA MET A 1 70.53 -8.01 7.66
C MET A 1 69.51 -9.05 8.06
N ASN A 2 68.22 -8.71 8.01
CA ASN A 2 67.07 -9.56 7.65
C ASN A 2 65.77 -8.82 8.02
N HIS A 3 65.00 -8.49 6.99
CA HIS A 3 63.73 -7.78 7.00
C HIS A 3 62.57 -8.75 7.21
N LEU A 4 61.58 -8.43 8.06
CA LEU A 4 60.22 -8.95 7.87
C LEU A 4 59.18 -7.86 8.16
N LYS A 5 58.29 -7.71 7.17
CA LYS A 5 57.24 -6.69 6.98
C LYS A 5 56.07 -6.82 7.98
N PRO A 6 55.33 -5.72 8.22
CA PRO A 6 54.00 -5.78 8.81
C PRO A 6 52.96 -6.36 7.82
N MET A 7 52.05 -7.17 8.35
CA MET A 7 50.97 -7.86 7.65
C MET A 7 49.78 -6.88 7.44
N THR A 8 49.43 -6.59 6.19
CA THR A 8 48.27 -5.76 5.83
C THR A 8 47.02 -6.65 5.75
N ILE A 9 45.99 -6.31 6.53
CA ILE A 9 44.67 -6.96 6.50
C ILE A 9 43.85 -6.38 5.35
N ALA A 10 43.36 -7.24 4.46
CA ALA A 10 42.43 -6.91 3.39
C ALA A 10 40.98 -7.14 3.85
N LEU A 11 40.08 -6.19 3.58
CA LEU A 11 38.63 -6.37 3.56
C LEU A 11 38.07 -5.50 2.42
N LEU A 12 37.90 -6.11 1.26
CA LEU A 12 37.15 -5.53 0.14
C LEU A 12 35.66 -5.78 0.40
N ALA A 13 34.96 -4.73 0.84
CA ALA A 13 33.50 -4.69 0.85
C ALA A 13 33.02 -4.41 -0.59
N GLY A 14 32.43 -5.40 -1.22
CA GLY A 14 31.69 -5.23 -2.46
C GLY A 14 30.35 -4.54 -2.18
N CYS A 15 30.12 -3.40 -2.79
CA CYS A 15 28.77 -2.86 -2.96
C CYS A 15 28.46 -2.82 -4.45
N GLY A 16 27.57 -3.73 -4.84
CA GLY A 16 27.05 -3.87 -6.18
C GLY A 16 26.19 -2.68 -6.61
N ILE A 17 26.07 -2.62 -7.93
CA ILE A 17 25.50 -1.60 -8.78
C ILE A 17 23.98 -1.57 -8.64
N SER A 18 23.36 -0.39 -8.64
CA SER A 18 22.11 -0.21 -9.39
C SER A 18 21.96 1.25 -9.84
N ALA A 19 21.88 1.42 -11.15
CA ALA A 19 21.51 2.64 -11.84
C ALA A 19 19.99 2.65 -12.05
N GLY A 20 19.37 3.82 -12.12
CA GLY A 20 18.06 3.95 -12.76
C GLY A 20 17.21 5.14 -12.36
N ALA A 21 17.12 6.09 -13.29
CA ALA A 21 16.05 7.07 -13.52
C ALA A 21 15.90 8.24 -12.53
N VAL A 22 16.31 9.42 -13.01
CA VAL A 22 16.00 10.70 -12.40
C VAL A 22 15.30 11.63 -13.43
N HIS A 23 14.03 11.90 -13.09
CA HIS A 23 13.21 13.08 -13.40
C HIS A 23 12.65 13.30 -14.81
N ALA A 24 11.36 13.00 -14.96
CA ALA A 24 10.46 13.76 -15.83
C ALA A 24 9.61 14.72 -14.98
N ALA A 25 9.56 15.98 -15.41
CA ALA A 25 8.84 17.07 -14.79
C ALA A 25 7.38 17.13 -15.27
N GLY A 26 6.48 17.58 -14.38
CA GLY A 26 5.24 18.27 -14.76
C GLY A 26 3.95 17.46 -14.78
N SER A 27 3.33 17.27 -13.62
CA SER A 27 1.90 17.52 -13.37
C SER A 27 1.64 17.35 -11.87
N MET A 28 0.96 18.30 -11.24
CA MET A 28 0.55 18.24 -9.83
C MET A 28 -0.65 17.29 -9.68
N ASP A 29 -0.40 16.01 -9.90
CA ASP A 29 -1.21 14.91 -9.40
C ASP A 29 -0.21 13.96 -8.75
N ALA A 30 -0.07 14.04 -7.43
CA ALA A 30 0.76 13.06 -6.72
C ALA A 30 0.23 11.67 -7.10
N PRO A 31 1.05 10.82 -7.77
CA PRO A 31 0.58 9.58 -8.35
C PRO A 31 -0.11 8.73 -7.28
N PRO A 32 -1.19 8.01 -7.63
CA PRO A 32 -1.79 7.06 -6.69
C PRO A 32 -0.69 6.11 -6.21
N CYS A 33 -0.62 5.90 -4.90
CA CYS A 33 0.44 5.10 -4.30
C CYS A 33 0.18 3.60 -4.46
N SER A 34 -0.94 3.25 -5.11
CA SER A 34 -1.32 1.95 -5.62
C SER A 34 -0.10 1.18 -6.12
N ALA A 35 0.35 0.26 -5.27
CA ALA A 35 1.48 -0.61 -5.52
C ALA A 35 1.20 -1.44 -6.79
N ALA A 36 1.93 -1.16 -7.86
CA ALA A 36 2.21 -2.18 -8.87
C ALA A 36 2.80 -3.40 -8.12
N HIS A 37 1.99 -4.46 -8.03
CA HIS A 37 2.35 -5.82 -7.64
C HIS A 37 3.44 -5.97 -6.54
N ALA A 38 3.04 -5.99 -5.28
CA ALA A 38 3.89 -6.48 -4.19
C ALA A 38 3.12 -7.52 -3.36
N ALA A 39 3.10 -8.76 -3.83
CA ALA A 39 2.57 -9.87 -3.06
C ALA A 39 3.33 -9.97 -1.73
N ASP A 40 2.66 -9.62 -0.63
CA ASP A 40 3.08 -9.98 0.71
C ASP A 40 1.86 -10.54 1.44
N GLN A 41 1.93 -11.83 1.74
CA GLN A 41 0.87 -12.61 2.39
C GLN A 41 1.07 -12.54 3.90
N GLY A 42 0.42 -11.57 4.55
CA GLY A 42 0.28 -11.48 6.00
C GLY A 42 -1.19 -11.57 6.40
N GLY A 43 -1.71 -12.80 6.53
CA GLY A 43 -3.15 -13.09 6.62
C GLY A 43 -3.77 -12.87 8.01
N ILE A 44 -4.83 -12.07 8.06
CA ILE A 44 -6.01 -12.37 8.90
C ILE A 44 -6.86 -13.38 8.14
N ALA A 45 -7.44 -14.37 8.83
CA ALA A 45 -8.24 -15.43 8.21
C ALA A 45 -9.38 -14.83 7.36
N ALA A 46 -9.17 -14.79 6.06
CA ALA A 46 -10.17 -14.39 5.09
C ALA A 46 -11.31 -15.41 5.14
N MET A 47 -12.54 -14.93 5.33
CA MET A 47 -13.71 -15.76 5.03
C MET A 47 -13.64 -16.14 3.54
N PRO A 48 -14.05 -17.36 3.14
CA PRO A 48 -14.01 -17.75 1.73
C PRO A 48 -14.75 -16.72 0.88
N GLY A 49 -14.06 -16.16 -0.13
CA GLY A 49 -14.60 -15.09 -1.00
C GLY A 49 -14.33 -13.66 -0.52
N THR A 50 -13.61 -13.47 0.58
CA THR A 50 -13.15 -12.16 1.05
C THR A 50 -11.63 -12.05 0.92
N SER A 51 -11.10 -10.87 0.61
CA SER A 51 -9.66 -10.63 0.62
C SER A 51 -9.38 -9.23 1.14
N VAL A 52 -8.26 -9.13 1.86
CA VAL A 52 -7.71 -7.85 2.32
C VAL A 52 -6.22 -7.89 2.03
N ARG A 53 -5.73 -6.92 1.27
CA ARG A 53 -4.32 -6.73 1.01
C ARG A 53 -3.92 -5.31 1.38
N SER A 54 -3.10 -5.20 2.41
CA SER A 54 -2.57 -3.91 2.85
C SER A 54 -1.21 -3.64 2.21
N PHE A 55 -0.86 -2.38 2.08
CA PHE A 55 0.44 -1.96 1.62
C PHE A 55 0.87 -0.68 2.34
N SER A 56 2.17 -0.45 2.40
CA SER A 56 2.74 0.79 2.90
C SER A 56 4.04 1.08 2.18
N THR A 57 4.22 2.34 1.83
CA THR A 57 5.38 2.92 1.15
C THR A 57 5.74 4.20 1.89
N ALA A 58 6.95 4.76 1.68
CA ALA A 58 7.38 5.97 2.37
C ALA A 58 6.38 7.12 2.18
N GLY A 59 5.60 7.43 3.22
CA GLY A 59 4.58 8.49 3.23
C GLY A 59 3.18 8.08 2.73
N CYS A 60 2.95 6.81 2.38
CA CYS A 60 1.62 6.31 2.00
C CYS A 60 1.30 4.96 2.62
N SER A 61 0.06 4.79 3.07
CA SER A 61 -0.49 3.50 3.46
C SER A 61 -1.79 3.27 2.70
N GLY A 62 -2.10 2.00 2.41
CA GLY A 62 -3.34 1.67 1.75
C GLY A 62 -3.79 0.24 2.00
N ALA A 63 -5.03 -0.03 1.61
CA ALA A 63 -5.59 -1.37 1.62
C ALA A 63 -6.53 -1.56 0.43
N VAL A 64 -6.51 -2.79 -0.09
CA VAL A 64 -7.46 -3.29 -1.08
C VAL A 64 -8.33 -4.35 -0.41
N LEU A 65 -9.65 -4.15 -0.45
CA LEU A 65 -10.65 -5.01 0.14
C LEU A 65 -11.60 -5.52 -0.96
N GLN A 66 -11.99 -6.78 -0.88
CA GLN A 66 -13.00 -7.39 -1.74
C GLN A 66 -13.80 -8.43 -0.94
N GLY A 67 -15.07 -8.64 -1.30
CA GLY A 67 -15.96 -9.63 -0.69
C GLY A 67 -17.11 -9.03 0.12
N GLU A 68 -17.88 -9.89 0.77
CA GLU A 68 -19.10 -9.50 1.50
C GLU A 68 -18.83 -8.72 2.80
N ARG A 69 -17.81 -9.15 3.55
CA ARG A 69 -17.39 -8.53 4.82
C ARG A 69 -15.88 -8.54 4.94
N ALA A 70 -15.30 -7.37 5.17
CA ALA A 70 -13.87 -7.21 5.33
C ALA A 70 -13.58 -5.99 6.20
N THR A 71 -12.43 -5.95 6.86
CA THR A 71 -12.00 -4.79 7.64
C THR A 71 -10.50 -4.62 7.48
N ALA A 72 -10.06 -3.38 7.30
CA ALA A 72 -8.66 -3.00 7.30
C ALA A 72 -8.46 -1.74 8.15
N THR A 73 -7.26 -1.58 8.69
CA THR A 73 -6.84 -0.34 9.34
C THR A 73 -5.69 0.27 8.55
N VAL A 74 -5.86 1.49 8.05
CA VAL A 74 -4.91 2.19 7.19
C VAL A 74 -4.61 3.54 7.80
N ASN A 75 -3.37 3.75 8.25
CA ASN A 75 -2.94 5.00 8.89
C ASN A 75 -3.90 5.49 10.02
N GLY A 76 -4.46 4.55 10.79
CA GLY A 76 -5.44 4.83 11.84
C GLY A 76 -6.91 4.88 11.38
N ASP A 77 -7.17 4.94 10.07
CA ASP A 77 -8.52 4.89 9.52
C ASP A 77 -9.02 3.45 9.44
N ARG A 78 -10.26 3.22 9.87
CA ARG A 78 -10.92 1.92 9.79
C ARG A 78 -11.77 1.84 8.53
N VAL A 79 -11.39 0.98 7.61
CA VAL A 79 -12.10 0.72 6.35
C VAL A 79 -12.86 -0.59 6.47
N GLU A 80 -14.16 -0.58 6.18
CA GLU A 80 -15.03 -1.73 6.36
C GLU A 80 -15.89 -1.99 5.13
N LEU A 81 -16.01 -3.26 4.76
CA LEU A 81 -17.12 -3.76 3.95
C LEU A 81 -18.13 -4.38 4.91
N ARG A 82 -19.34 -3.83 4.94
CA ARG A 82 -20.41 -4.32 5.80
C ARG A 82 -21.74 -4.20 5.07
N ASP A 83 -22.44 -5.33 4.95
CA ASP A 83 -23.79 -5.43 4.40
C ASP A 83 -23.91 -4.74 3.02
N GLY A 84 -22.97 -5.03 2.13
CA GLY A 84 -22.94 -4.50 0.76
C GLY A 84 -22.65 -2.99 0.68
N THR A 85 -22.06 -2.40 1.72
CA THR A 85 -21.70 -0.99 1.77
C THR A 85 -20.27 -0.84 2.28
N VAL A 86 -19.52 0.10 1.71
CA VAL A 86 -18.18 0.46 2.19
C VAL A 86 -18.28 1.62 3.17
N TYR A 87 -17.54 1.53 4.27
CA TYR A 87 -17.43 2.57 5.29
C TYR A 87 -15.96 2.93 5.55
N VAL A 88 -15.69 4.20 5.83
CA VAL A 88 -14.41 4.68 6.37
C VAL A 88 -14.71 5.44 7.66
N ASN A 89 -14.16 5.00 8.79
CA ASN A 89 -14.41 5.56 10.12
C ASN A 89 -15.91 5.70 10.45
N GLY A 90 -16.74 4.78 9.95
CA GLY A 90 -18.20 4.80 10.11
C GLY A 90 -18.95 5.66 9.09
N HIS A 91 -18.28 6.45 8.26
CA HIS A 91 -18.91 7.18 7.16
C HIS A 91 -19.12 6.26 5.96
N SER A 92 -20.34 6.19 5.44
CA SER A 92 -20.64 5.38 4.25
C SER A 92 -20.11 6.05 2.98
N TYR A 93 -19.56 5.25 2.06
CA TYR A 93 -19.15 5.65 0.71
C TYR A 93 -20.00 4.94 -0.36
N GLY A 94 -21.18 4.48 0.05
CA GLY A 94 -22.19 3.88 -0.81
C GLY A 94 -22.04 2.38 -1.01
N ALA A 95 -22.98 1.82 -1.77
CA ALA A 95 -23.11 0.40 -1.99
C ALA A 95 -21.96 -0.17 -2.83
N VAL A 96 -21.57 -1.40 -2.52
CA VAL A 96 -20.57 -2.20 -3.24
C VAL A 96 -21.03 -3.65 -3.31
N THR A 97 -20.77 -4.32 -4.44
CA THR A 97 -20.99 -5.77 -4.54
C THR A 97 -19.75 -6.53 -4.08
N PRO A 98 -19.87 -7.82 -3.69
CA PRO A 98 -18.73 -8.61 -3.25
C PRO A 98 -17.62 -8.77 -4.31
N ALA A 99 -17.95 -8.61 -5.59
CA ALA A 99 -17.00 -8.67 -6.69
C ALA A 99 -16.21 -7.37 -6.89
N GLN A 100 -16.71 -6.23 -6.38
CA GLN A 100 -16.06 -4.94 -6.55
C GLN A 100 -14.81 -4.84 -5.67
N THR A 101 -13.79 -4.21 -6.21
CA THR A 101 -12.53 -3.95 -5.52
C THR A 101 -12.61 -2.57 -4.86
N VAL A 102 -12.47 -2.54 -3.54
CA VAL A 102 -12.40 -1.30 -2.77
C VAL A 102 -10.96 -1.01 -2.43
N GLU A 103 -10.44 0.12 -2.91
CA GLU A 103 -9.09 0.60 -2.59
C GLU A 103 -9.19 1.85 -1.71
N TYR A 104 -8.49 1.84 -0.59
CA TYR A 104 -8.31 3.01 0.26
C TYR A 104 -6.84 3.39 0.35
N GLU A 105 -6.55 4.66 0.13
CA GLU A 105 -5.20 5.23 0.21
C GLU A 105 -5.20 6.41 1.18
N ALA A 106 -4.25 6.40 2.12
CA ALA A 106 -3.95 7.50 3.02
C ALA A 106 -2.49 7.94 2.81
N ALA A 107 -2.31 9.17 2.32
CA ALA A 107 -1.00 9.78 2.08
C ALA A 107 -0.96 11.17 2.68
N HIS A 108 -0.09 11.40 3.67
CA HIS A 108 -0.01 12.69 4.40
C HIS A 108 -1.40 13.20 4.80
N ASP A 109 -1.90 14.25 4.14
CA ASP A 109 -3.20 14.88 4.42
C ASP A 109 -4.34 14.41 3.49
N ARG A 110 -4.04 13.56 2.51
CA ARG A 110 -5.00 13.08 1.50
C ARG A 110 -5.51 11.69 1.85
N ARG A 111 -6.83 11.53 1.79
CA ARG A 111 -7.54 10.26 1.93
C ARG A 111 -8.38 10.05 0.68
N THR A 112 -8.21 8.91 0.02
CA THR A 112 -8.91 8.58 -1.22
C THR A 112 -9.51 7.20 -1.09
N LEU A 113 -10.81 7.07 -1.36
CA LEU A 113 -11.47 5.79 -1.55
C LEU A 113 -11.83 5.63 -3.03
N LYS A 114 -11.50 4.49 -3.61
CA LYS A 114 -11.91 4.08 -4.96
C LYS A 114 -12.68 2.77 -4.90
N VAL A 115 -13.69 2.66 -5.75
CA VAL A 115 -14.39 1.40 -6.02
C VAL A 115 -14.23 1.09 -7.49
N ASP A 116 -13.59 -0.04 -7.80
CA ASP A 116 -13.19 -0.42 -9.17
C ASP A 116 -12.42 0.71 -9.89
N GLY A 117 -11.55 1.40 -9.16
CA GLY A 117 -10.76 2.52 -9.66
C GLY A 117 -11.49 3.88 -9.71
N VAL A 118 -12.81 3.93 -9.45
CA VAL A 118 -13.59 5.17 -9.45
C VAL A 118 -13.59 5.79 -8.05
N VAL A 119 -13.07 7.01 -7.94
CA VAL A 119 -13.04 7.78 -6.69
C VAL A 119 -14.47 8.04 -6.20
N ARG A 120 -14.71 7.80 -4.90
CA ARG A 120 -15.97 8.10 -4.23
C ARG A 120 -15.76 9.07 -3.08
N THR A 121 -16.81 9.82 -2.79
CA THR A 121 -16.93 10.66 -1.60
C THR A 121 -17.92 10.04 -0.61
N PRO A 122 -17.86 10.41 0.68
CA PRO A 122 -18.87 9.99 1.64
C PRO A 122 -20.27 10.40 1.20
N VAL A 123 -21.25 9.52 1.38
CA VAL A 123 -22.68 9.90 1.32
C VAL A 123 -23.03 10.71 2.56
N ARG A 124 -23.80 11.79 2.38
CA ARG A 124 -24.28 12.65 3.46
C ARG A 124 -25.37 11.98 4.28
#